data_AF-A0AA40B6H2-F1
#
_entry.id   AF-A0AA40B6H2-F1
#
_cell.length_a   1.000
_cell.length_b   1.000
_cell.length_c   1.000
_cell.angle_alpha   90.00
_cell.angle_beta   90.00
_cell.angle_gamma   90.00
#
_symmetry.space_group_name_H-M   'P 1'
#
loop_
_entity.id
_entity.type
_entity.pdbx_description
1 polymer ?
#
loop_
_entity_poly.entity_id
_entity_poly.type
_entity_poly.pdbx_seq_one_letter_code
_entity_poly.pdbx_strand_id
1 'polypeptide(L)'
;MMETENLRTASLYINNQLLSRGLLRDGQTIDFTHPGDSPGEVATTMSRVMAVVNDLILRRDRDAEHREALATTLRTVRAESLRQANDVQRLQEKHAEAQRKVGISEAAEAALQASLKTADAVIHRLKDEAARIKALAAQTRTACANEVRKRDRQIDGLRKAVVDAGRARGGAKSIGVTSITVAGEILGAAADDHAEGGGGDTTAGDSGYDLRAETNAFLAELAKGLSAENETLLGLVRTTTEQLWEMSGWDSDNTNSNTDNGQALGSCAELAGDLEAVVAHMRTILTNPSFVPIEEVVVREDEIHRLRDGWEKMETRWREAVHLIDGWRRRMQASGRPVNVEDLKMGLRL
;
A
#
# COMPACT_ATOMS: atom_id res chain seq x y z
N MET A 1 -47.71 -85.43 -19.61
CA MET A 1 -47.48 -84.90 -20.97
C MET A 1 -47.48 -83.37 -21.03
N MET A 2 -48.40 -82.63 -20.39
CA MET A 2 -48.33 -81.15 -20.40
C MET A 2 -47.06 -80.57 -19.73
N GLU A 3 -46.51 -81.26 -18.74
CA GLU A 3 -45.31 -80.82 -18.03
C GLU A 3 -44.04 -80.87 -18.89
N THR A 4 -43.92 -81.86 -19.78
CA THR A 4 -42.74 -82.04 -20.66
C THR A 4 -42.70 -81.02 -21.79
N GLU A 5 -43.85 -80.62 -22.33
CA GLU A 5 -43.94 -79.55 -23.34
C GLU A 5 -43.67 -78.16 -22.74
N ASN A 6 -44.13 -77.92 -21.50
CA ASN A 6 -43.83 -76.70 -20.77
C ASN A 6 -42.32 -76.55 -20.48
N LEU A 7 -41.66 -77.64 -20.09
CA LEU A 7 -40.21 -77.66 -19.86
C LEU A 7 -39.42 -77.42 -21.15
N ARG A 8 -39.86 -77.97 -22.28
CA ARG A 8 -39.20 -77.79 -23.59
C ARG A 8 -39.31 -76.35 -24.08
N THR A 9 -40.48 -75.75 -23.88
CA THR A 9 -40.73 -74.34 -24.19
C THR A 9 -39.88 -73.42 -23.30
N ALA A 10 -39.78 -73.72 -22.00
CA ALA A 10 -38.92 -72.99 -21.07
C ALA A 10 -37.42 -73.13 -21.42
N SER A 11 -36.96 -74.32 -21.83
CA SER A 11 -35.59 -74.54 -22.29
C SER A 11 -35.25 -73.70 -23.53
N LEU A 12 -36.15 -73.63 -24.51
CA LEU A 12 -35.98 -72.77 -25.69
C LEU A 12 -35.92 -71.28 -25.31
N TYR A 13 -36.81 -70.84 -24.42
CA TYR A 13 -36.80 -69.46 -23.93
C TYR A 13 -35.49 -69.09 -23.25
N ILE A 14 -34.99 -69.95 -22.35
CA ILE A 14 -33.71 -69.74 -21.65
C ILE A 14 -32.55 -69.69 -22.66
N ASN A 15 -32.50 -70.62 -23.63
CA ASN A 15 -31.46 -70.60 -24.65
C ASN A 15 -31.47 -69.32 -25.49
N ASN A 16 -32.64 -68.85 -25.92
CA ASN A 16 -32.76 -67.57 -26.64
C ASN A 16 -32.30 -66.38 -25.77
N GLN A 17 -32.59 -66.43 -24.47
CA GLN A 17 -32.20 -65.37 -23.54
C GLN A 17 -30.68 -65.36 -23.25
N LEU A 18 -30.06 -66.53 -23.19
CA LEU A 18 -28.61 -66.66 -23.02
C LEU A 18 -27.86 -66.29 -24.30
N LEU A 19 -28.40 -66.65 -25.47
CA LEU A 19 -27.84 -66.31 -26.78
C LEU A 19 -27.87 -64.78 -27.01
N SER A 20 -29.01 -64.13 -26.77
CA SER A 20 -29.15 -62.67 -26.90
C SER A 20 -28.24 -61.86 -25.96
N ARG A 21 -27.81 -62.46 -24.84
CA ARG A 21 -26.84 -61.87 -23.89
C ARG A 21 -25.38 -62.25 -24.19
N GLY A 22 -25.15 -63.05 -25.23
CA GLY A 22 -23.83 -63.51 -25.66
C GLY A 22 -23.17 -64.49 -24.67
N LEU A 23 -23.97 -65.25 -23.93
CA LEU A 23 -23.51 -66.29 -22.99
C LEU A 23 -23.46 -67.69 -23.64
N LEU A 24 -24.12 -67.86 -24.77
CA LEU A 24 -24.03 -69.04 -25.62
C LEU A 24 -23.48 -68.65 -26.99
N ARG A 25 -22.82 -69.59 -27.66
CA ARG A 25 -22.38 -69.45 -29.06
C ARG A 25 -23.46 -69.99 -29.99
N ASP A 26 -23.58 -69.43 -31.19
CA ASP A 26 -24.55 -69.89 -32.19
C ASP A 26 -24.43 -71.41 -32.43
N GLY A 27 -25.54 -72.12 -32.31
CA GLY A 27 -25.61 -73.57 -32.47
C GLY A 27 -25.28 -74.41 -31.22
N GLN A 28 -24.88 -73.79 -30.10
CA GLN A 28 -24.62 -74.49 -28.83
C GLN A 28 -25.75 -74.26 -27.82
N THR A 29 -26.96 -74.77 -28.11
CA THR A 29 -28.07 -74.78 -27.14
C THR A 29 -27.84 -75.81 -26.05
N ILE A 30 -28.37 -75.56 -24.85
CA ILE A 30 -28.34 -76.48 -23.71
C ILE A 30 -29.73 -77.10 -23.57
N ASP A 31 -29.81 -78.43 -23.59
CA ASP A 31 -31.07 -79.11 -23.26
C ASP A 31 -31.24 -79.17 -21.75
N PHE A 32 -32.22 -78.43 -21.25
CA PHE A 32 -32.57 -78.40 -19.83
C PHE A 32 -33.63 -79.44 -19.46
N THR A 33 -34.22 -80.11 -20.46
CA THR A 33 -35.32 -81.07 -20.27
C THR A 33 -34.82 -82.52 -20.16
N HIS A 34 -33.76 -82.85 -20.88
CA HIS A 34 -33.04 -84.12 -20.78
C HIS A 34 -31.53 -83.86 -20.83
N PRO A 35 -30.82 -83.93 -19.69
CA PRO A 35 -29.39 -83.60 -19.65
C PRO A 35 -28.47 -84.66 -20.31
N GLY A 36 -29.01 -85.82 -20.68
CA GLY A 36 -28.30 -86.92 -21.35
C GLY A 36 -28.77 -88.29 -20.85
N ASP A 37 -28.55 -89.34 -21.63
CA ASP A 37 -28.95 -90.72 -21.27
C ASP A 37 -27.80 -91.46 -20.57
N SER A 38 -26.57 -91.00 -20.75
CA SER A 38 -25.37 -91.53 -20.09
C SER A 38 -24.82 -90.58 -19.02
N PRO A 39 -24.16 -91.10 -17.97
CA PRO A 39 -23.57 -90.25 -16.92
C PRO A 39 -22.51 -89.28 -17.46
N GLY A 40 -21.86 -89.58 -18.59
CA GLY A 40 -20.93 -88.69 -19.27
C GLY A 40 -21.62 -87.49 -19.94
N GLU A 41 -22.72 -87.72 -20.66
CA GLU A 41 -23.49 -86.64 -21.30
C GLU A 41 -24.11 -85.70 -20.27
N VAL A 42 -24.68 -86.25 -19.19
CA VAL A 42 -25.21 -85.46 -18.06
C VAL A 42 -24.12 -84.57 -17.47
N ALA A 43 -22.91 -85.10 -17.27
CA ALA A 43 -21.77 -84.31 -16.78
C ALA A 43 -21.36 -83.19 -17.75
N THR A 44 -21.40 -83.42 -19.07
CA THR A 44 -21.09 -82.38 -20.07
C THR A 44 -22.14 -81.27 -20.11
N THR A 45 -23.43 -81.61 -20.06
CA THR A 45 -24.53 -80.64 -20.04
C THR A 45 -24.48 -79.82 -18.76
N MET A 46 -24.27 -80.45 -17.60
CA MET A 46 -24.10 -79.74 -16.33
C MET A 46 -22.85 -78.85 -16.30
N SER A 47 -21.75 -79.28 -16.91
CA SER A 47 -20.54 -78.45 -17.02
C SER A 47 -20.80 -77.18 -17.85
N ARG A 48 -21.59 -77.27 -18.92
CA ARG A 48 -22.00 -76.11 -19.73
C ARG A 48 -22.92 -75.17 -18.97
N VAL A 49 -23.87 -75.71 -18.19
CA VAL A 49 -24.73 -74.90 -17.31
C VAL A 49 -23.88 -74.18 -16.27
N MET A 50 -22.95 -74.87 -15.62
CA MET A 50 -22.03 -74.28 -14.64
C MET A 50 -21.16 -73.17 -15.25
N ALA A 51 -20.67 -73.34 -16.48
CA ALA A 51 -19.91 -72.31 -17.18
C ALA A 51 -20.76 -71.05 -17.44
N VAL A 52 -22.02 -71.20 -17.88
CA VAL A 52 -22.95 -70.08 -18.08
C VAL A 52 -23.27 -69.38 -16.76
N VAL A 53 -23.49 -70.14 -15.68
CA VAL A 53 -23.75 -69.57 -14.35
C VAL A 53 -22.53 -68.80 -13.84
N ASN A 54 -21.32 -69.34 -14.01
CA ASN A 54 -20.08 -68.64 -13.65
C ASN A 54 -19.93 -67.33 -14.44
N ASP A 55 -20.15 -67.35 -15.75
CA ASP A 55 -20.09 -66.14 -16.57
C ASP A 55 -21.13 -65.09 -16.16
N LEU A 56 -22.35 -65.52 -15.78
CA LEU A 56 -23.38 -64.63 -15.25
C LEU A 56 -22.97 -64.00 -13.91
N ILE A 57 -22.38 -64.79 -13.00
CA ILE A 57 -21.88 -64.29 -11.72
C ILE A 57 -20.76 -63.26 -11.98
N LEU A 58 -19.76 -63.61 -12.78
CA LEU A 58 -18.64 -62.72 -13.10
C LEU A 58 -19.07 -61.44 -13.81
N ARG A 59 -20.10 -61.49 -14.67
CA ARG A 59 -20.66 -60.28 -15.30
C ARG A 59 -21.44 -59.45 -14.29
N ARG A 60 -22.26 -60.08 -13.45
CA ARG A 60 -23.02 -59.38 -12.40
C ARG A 60 -22.09 -58.66 -11.44
N ASP A 61 -21.00 -59.30 -11.03
CA ASP A 61 -20.03 -58.73 -10.10
C ASP A 61 -19.30 -57.54 -10.73
N ARG A 62 -18.84 -57.68 -11.99
CA ARG A 62 -18.28 -56.55 -12.76
C ARG A 62 -19.28 -55.39 -12.92
N ASP A 63 -20.53 -55.68 -13.25
CA ASP A 63 -21.57 -54.66 -13.39
C ASP A 63 -21.91 -53.99 -12.05
N ALA A 64 -21.77 -54.71 -10.94
CA ALA A 64 -21.93 -54.16 -9.59
C ALA A 64 -20.77 -53.22 -9.24
N GLU A 65 -19.53 -53.65 -9.46
CA GLU A 65 -18.32 -52.84 -9.27
C GLU A 65 -18.35 -51.57 -10.13
N HIS A 66 -18.73 -51.68 -11.41
CA HIS A 66 -18.87 -50.52 -12.30
C HIS A 66 -19.95 -49.56 -11.81
N ARG A 67 -21.10 -50.05 -11.35
CA ARG A 67 -22.15 -49.19 -10.77
C ARG A 67 -21.69 -48.51 -9.49
N GLU A 68 -20.94 -49.19 -8.65
CA GLU A 68 -20.38 -48.60 -7.43
C GLU A 68 -19.33 -47.52 -7.77
N ALA A 69 -18.42 -47.78 -8.70
CA ALA A 69 -17.44 -46.81 -9.19
C ALA A 69 -18.10 -45.58 -9.85
N LEU A 70 -19.18 -45.76 -10.60
CA LEU A 70 -19.97 -44.64 -11.14
C LEU A 70 -20.69 -43.87 -10.04
N ALA A 71 -21.21 -44.55 -9.02
CA ALA A 71 -21.86 -43.90 -7.90
C ALA A 71 -20.86 -43.09 -7.04
N THR A 72 -19.64 -43.60 -6.82
CA THR A 72 -18.59 -42.86 -6.10
C THR A 72 -18.14 -41.64 -6.89
N THR A 73 -17.84 -41.79 -8.19
CA THR A 73 -17.48 -40.65 -9.05
C THR A 73 -18.57 -39.58 -9.09
N LEU A 74 -19.85 -39.96 -9.24
CA LEU A 74 -20.96 -39.00 -9.18
C LEU A 74 -21.05 -38.26 -7.84
N ARG A 75 -20.80 -38.94 -6.71
CA ARG A 75 -20.74 -38.27 -5.40
C ARG A 75 -19.57 -37.29 -5.32
N THR A 76 -18.40 -37.67 -5.82
CA THR A 76 -17.22 -36.78 -5.84
C THR A 76 -17.45 -35.56 -6.72
N VAL A 77 -17.99 -35.74 -7.92
CA VAL A 77 -18.30 -34.63 -8.85
C VAL A 77 -19.36 -33.70 -8.26
N ARG A 78 -20.39 -34.22 -7.58
CA ARG A 78 -21.37 -33.39 -6.89
C ARG A 78 -20.75 -32.59 -5.74
N ALA A 79 -19.89 -33.22 -4.94
CA ALA A 79 -19.20 -32.54 -3.85
C ALA A 79 -18.25 -31.45 -4.37
N GLU A 80 -17.54 -31.72 -5.46
CA GLU A 80 -16.67 -30.75 -6.12
C GLU A 80 -17.45 -29.59 -6.73
N SER A 81 -18.56 -29.88 -7.43
CA SER A 81 -19.44 -28.86 -8.00
C SER A 81 -20.00 -27.91 -6.93
N LEU A 82 -20.38 -28.44 -5.75
CA LEU A 82 -20.82 -27.62 -4.62
C LEU A 82 -19.69 -26.76 -4.05
N ARG A 83 -18.46 -27.30 -3.94
CA ARG A 83 -17.29 -26.52 -3.51
C ARG A 83 -16.98 -25.39 -4.48
N GLN A 84 -16.92 -25.70 -5.78
CA GLN A 84 -16.68 -24.71 -6.83
C GLN A 84 -17.76 -23.62 -6.83
N ALA A 85 -19.04 -23.97 -6.65
CA ALA A 85 -20.11 -22.98 -6.54
C ALA A 85 -19.93 -22.04 -5.34
N ASN A 86 -19.52 -22.56 -4.19
CA ASN A 86 -19.24 -21.74 -3.01
C ASN A 86 -18.03 -20.82 -3.21
N ASP A 87 -16.96 -21.33 -3.84
CA ASP A 87 -15.78 -20.52 -4.16
C ASP A 87 -16.10 -19.40 -5.14
N VAL A 88 -16.92 -19.68 -6.17
CA VAL A 88 -17.40 -18.66 -7.12
C VAL A 88 -18.20 -17.58 -6.39
N GLN A 89 -19.12 -17.96 -5.49
CA GLN A 89 -19.89 -16.99 -4.71
C GLN A 89 -18.97 -16.11 -3.85
N ARG A 90 -18.00 -16.70 -3.15
CA ARG A 90 -17.03 -15.97 -2.32
C ARG A 90 -16.17 -15.01 -3.16
N LEU A 91 -15.78 -15.42 -4.37
CA LEU A 91 -15.04 -14.57 -5.29
C LEU A 91 -15.90 -13.41 -5.81
N GLN A 92 -17.18 -13.65 -6.08
CA GLN A 92 -18.13 -12.61 -6.49
C GLN A 92 -18.34 -11.57 -5.37
N GLU A 93 -18.47 -12.00 -4.12
CA GLU A 93 -18.59 -11.10 -2.97
C GLU A 93 -17.34 -10.22 -2.81
N LYS A 94 -16.15 -10.82 -2.91
CA LYS A 94 -14.86 -10.08 -2.89
C LYS A 94 -14.75 -9.10 -4.05
N HIS A 95 -15.16 -9.49 -5.26
CA HIS A 95 -15.17 -8.61 -6.42
C HIS A 95 -16.12 -7.42 -6.21
N ALA A 96 -17.33 -7.66 -5.71
CA ALA A 96 -18.30 -6.60 -5.42
C ALA A 96 -17.81 -5.65 -4.30
N GLU A 97 -17.06 -6.15 -3.31
CA GLU A 97 -16.42 -5.29 -2.31
C GLU A 97 -15.27 -4.47 -2.89
N ALA A 98 -14.39 -5.08 -3.70
CA ALA A 98 -13.29 -4.38 -4.36
C ALA A 98 -13.82 -3.28 -5.29
N GLN A 99 -14.86 -3.56 -6.07
CA GLN A 99 -15.51 -2.59 -6.95
C GLN A 99 -16.11 -1.41 -6.16
N ARG A 100 -16.69 -1.66 -4.98
CA ARG A 100 -17.15 -0.59 -4.07
C ARG A 100 -16.00 0.26 -3.56
N LYS A 101 -14.88 -0.34 -3.15
CA LYS A 101 -13.68 0.38 -2.69
C LYS A 101 -13.11 1.27 -3.79
N VAL A 102 -13.02 0.75 -5.02
CA VAL A 102 -12.59 1.52 -6.20
C VAL A 102 -13.50 2.72 -6.43
N GLY A 103 -14.82 2.55 -6.40
CA GLY A 103 -15.76 3.66 -6.57
C GLY A 103 -15.62 4.75 -5.48
N ILE A 104 -15.31 4.37 -4.24
CA ILE A 104 -15.04 5.33 -3.15
C ILE A 104 -13.72 6.08 -3.40
N SER A 105 -12.65 5.38 -3.77
CA SER A 105 -11.36 6.02 -4.06
C SER A 105 -11.43 6.94 -5.27
N GLU A 106 -12.15 6.56 -6.33
CA GLU A 106 -12.37 7.40 -7.50
C GLU A 106 -13.16 8.67 -7.15
N ALA A 107 -14.18 8.56 -6.30
CA ALA A 107 -14.93 9.72 -5.82
C ALA A 107 -14.05 10.65 -4.95
N ALA A 108 -13.20 10.08 -4.09
CA ALA A 108 -12.25 10.85 -3.29
C ALA A 108 -11.20 11.55 -4.16
N GLU A 109 -10.67 10.86 -5.17
CA GLU A 109 -9.73 11.45 -6.13
C GLU A 109 -10.38 12.61 -6.90
N ALA A 110 -11.61 12.43 -7.39
CA ALA A 110 -12.34 13.49 -8.07
C ALA A 110 -12.56 14.73 -7.18
N ALA A 111 -12.84 14.52 -5.89
CA ALA A 111 -12.99 15.61 -4.92
C ALA A 111 -11.66 16.35 -4.67
N LEU A 112 -10.55 15.63 -4.52
CA LEU A 112 -9.21 16.21 -4.35
C LEU A 112 -8.74 16.94 -5.62
N GLN A 113 -9.01 16.40 -6.80
CA GLN A 113 -8.72 17.09 -8.05
C GLN A 113 -9.53 18.39 -8.20
N ALA A 114 -10.78 18.40 -7.72
CA ALA A 114 -11.59 19.62 -7.70
C ALA A 114 -11.03 20.66 -6.70
N SER A 115 -10.60 20.24 -5.51
CA SER A 115 -9.98 21.15 -4.53
C SER A 115 -8.64 21.68 -5.00
N LEU A 116 -7.84 20.88 -5.70
CA LEU A 116 -6.59 21.33 -6.32
C LEU A 116 -6.85 22.43 -7.36
N LYS A 117 -7.83 22.24 -8.25
CA LYS A 117 -8.20 23.24 -9.26
C LYS A 117 -8.70 24.54 -8.63
N THR A 118 -9.44 24.48 -7.52
CA THR A 118 -9.88 25.69 -6.83
C THR A 118 -8.72 26.40 -6.13
N ALA A 119 -7.81 25.64 -5.51
CA ALA A 119 -6.60 26.19 -4.91
C ALA A 119 -5.69 26.86 -5.95
N ASP A 120 -5.48 26.24 -7.11
CA ASP A 120 -4.72 26.82 -8.22
C ASP A 120 -5.33 28.15 -8.69
N ALA A 121 -6.66 28.20 -8.83
CA ALA A 121 -7.36 29.43 -9.20
C ALA A 121 -7.17 30.55 -8.15
N VAL A 122 -7.15 30.20 -6.85
CA VAL A 122 -6.86 31.15 -5.77
C VAL A 122 -5.41 31.63 -5.84
N ILE A 123 -4.44 30.73 -6.06
CA ILE A 123 -3.02 31.08 -6.21
C ILE A 123 -2.83 32.06 -7.39
N HIS A 124 -3.48 31.81 -8.52
CA HIS A 124 -3.43 32.74 -9.66
C HIS A 124 -4.00 34.12 -9.31
N ARG A 125 -5.15 34.18 -8.64
CA ARG A 125 -5.73 35.46 -8.18
C ARG A 125 -4.81 36.20 -7.22
N LEU A 126 -4.22 35.51 -6.24
CA LEU A 126 -3.28 36.10 -5.28
C LEU A 126 -2.01 36.61 -5.97
N LYS A 127 -1.50 35.91 -6.99
CA LYS A 127 -0.37 36.38 -7.80
C LYS A 127 -0.73 37.67 -8.54
N ASP A 128 -1.92 37.77 -9.12
CA ASP A 128 -2.39 38.97 -9.82
C ASP A 128 -2.59 40.16 -8.86
N GLU A 129 -3.09 39.90 -7.64
CA GLU A 129 -3.20 40.92 -6.58
C GLU A 129 -1.83 41.39 -6.10
N ALA A 130 -0.90 40.47 -5.86
CA ALA A 130 0.48 40.81 -5.48
C ALA A 130 1.17 41.66 -6.56
N ALA A 131 0.97 41.33 -7.84
CA ALA A 131 1.49 42.12 -8.96
C ALA A 131 0.90 43.53 -8.99
N ARG A 132 -0.41 43.68 -8.76
CA ARG A 132 -1.09 44.97 -8.67
C ARG A 132 -0.60 45.81 -7.49
N ILE A 133 -0.47 45.22 -6.30
CA ILE A 133 0.06 45.90 -5.11
C ILE A 133 1.50 46.35 -5.33
N LYS A 134 2.33 45.52 -5.96
CA LYS A 134 3.71 45.87 -6.31
C LYS A 134 3.76 47.08 -7.26
N ALA A 135 2.89 47.11 -8.26
CA ALA A 135 2.77 48.24 -9.18
C ALA A 135 2.33 49.52 -8.46
N LEU A 136 1.31 49.44 -7.59
CA LEU A 136 0.84 50.58 -6.78
C LEU A 136 1.94 51.09 -5.85
N ALA A 137 2.68 50.20 -5.18
CA ALA A 137 3.79 50.59 -4.31
C ALA A 137 4.94 51.26 -5.07
N ALA A 138 5.22 50.82 -6.31
CA ALA A 138 6.18 51.50 -7.18
C ALA A 138 5.68 52.90 -7.56
N GLN A 139 4.39 53.02 -7.93
CA GLN A 139 3.77 54.30 -8.24
C GLN A 139 3.84 55.27 -7.05
N THR A 140 3.47 54.84 -5.84
CA THR A 140 3.53 55.70 -4.65
C THR A 140 4.95 56.15 -4.34
N ARG A 141 5.95 55.27 -4.43
CA ARG A 141 7.37 55.64 -4.29
C ARG A 141 7.79 56.71 -5.30
N THR A 142 7.41 56.54 -6.57
CA THR A 142 7.73 57.54 -7.61
C THR A 142 7.02 58.88 -7.37
N ALA A 143 5.76 58.86 -6.92
CA ALA A 143 5.01 60.05 -6.58
C ALA A 143 5.64 60.79 -5.39
N CYS A 144 5.95 60.08 -4.29
CA CYS A 144 6.64 60.66 -3.14
C CYS A 144 8.01 61.25 -3.53
N ALA A 145 8.81 60.54 -4.32
CA ALA A 145 10.10 61.05 -4.80
C ALA A 145 9.94 62.35 -5.63
N ASN A 146 8.88 62.46 -6.43
CA ASN A 146 8.59 63.67 -7.20
C ASN A 146 8.11 64.82 -6.32
N GLU A 147 7.29 64.55 -5.30
CA GLU A 147 6.86 65.55 -4.33
C GLU A 147 8.02 66.09 -3.50
N VAL A 148 8.92 65.22 -3.03
CA VAL A 148 10.14 65.61 -2.32
C VAL A 148 10.97 66.55 -3.21
N ARG A 149 11.27 66.17 -4.45
CA ARG A 149 11.98 67.03 -5.40
C ARG A 149 11.27 68.37 -5.66
N LYS A 150 9.94 68.39 -5.68
CA LYS A 150 9.17 69.63 -5.83
C LYS A 150 9.31 70.53 -4.60
N ARG A 151 9.24 69.95 -3.39
CA ARG A 151 9.45 70.65 -2.13
C ARG A 151 10.88 71.16 -2.00
N ASP A 152 11.88 70.37 -2.39
CA ASP A 152 13.28 70.79 -2.40
C ASP A 152 13.49 72.02 -3.27
N ARG A 153 12.94 72.02 -4.50
CA ARG A 153 12.99 73.20 -5.39
C ARG A 153 12.30 74.42 -4.79
N GLN A 154 11.17 74.23 -4.09
CA GLN A 154 10.47 75.32 -3.40
C GLN A 154 11.31 75.86 -2.23
N ILE A 155 11.90 74.97 -1.42
CA ILE A 155 12.78 75.32 -0.31
C ILE A 155 14.00 76.09 -0.83
N ASP A 156 14.65 75.63 -1.90
CA ASP A 156 15.79 76.32 -2.50
C ASP A 156 15.40 77.70 -3.07
N GLY A 157 14.21 77.81 -3.66
CA GLY A 157 13.65 79.10 -4.07
C GLY A 157 13.43 80.06 -2.90
N LEU A 158 12.86 79.57 -1.79
CA LEU A 158 12.67 80.35 -0.57
C LEU A 158 14.02 80.73 0.07
N ARG A 159 14.97 79.80 0.13
CA ARG A 159 16.35 80.07 0.62
C ARG A 159 17.00 81.17 -0.20
N LYS A 160 16.90 81.12 -1.53
CA LYS A 160 17.42 82.16 -2.42
C LYS A 160 16.75 83.51 -2.14
N ALA A 161 15.43 83.55 -2.00
CA ALA A 161 14.70 84.77 -1.66
C ALA A 161 15.12 85.35 -0.29
N VAL A 162 15.35 84.50 0.72
CA VAL A 162 15.87 84.92 2.04
C VAL A 162 17.30 85.46 1.93
N VAL A 163 18.17 84.78 1.17
CA VAL A 163 19.54 85.25 0.92
C VAL A 163 19.54 86.58 0.17
N ASP A 164 18.72 86.73 -0.86
CA ASP A 164 18.59 87.99 -1.62
C ASP A 164 18.03 89.12 -0.75
N ALA A 165 17.06 88.83 0.13
CA ALA A 165 16.57 89.77 1.13
C ALA A 165 17.66 90.14 2.17
N GLY A 166 18.54 89.20 2.52
CA GLY A 166 19.72 89.46 3.36
C GLY A 166 20.82 90.25 2.64
N ARG A 167 21.00 90.05 1.33
CA ARG A 167 22.00 90.72 0.50
C ARG A 167 21.57 92.12 0.06
N ALA A 168 20.27 92.38 0.00
CA ALA A 168 19.70 93.70 -0.24
C ALA A 168 19.92 94.70 0.93
N ARG A 169 20.63 94.31 2.00
CA ARG A 169 21.01 95.22 3.10
C ARG A 169 22.45 95.73 2.99
N GLY A 170 22.79 96.20 1.81
CA GLY A 170 23.80 97.25 1.60
C GLY A 170 23.11 98.57 1.27
N GLY A 171 22.31 99.11 2.19
CA GLY A 171 21.66 100.42 2.03
C GLY A 171 20.19 100.44 2.43
N ALA A 172 19.88 101.27 3.42
CA ALA A 172 18.56 101.60 3.97
C ALA A 172 17.89 100.54 4.89
N LYS A 173 17.57 101.00 6.10
CA LYS A 173 16.80 100.31 7.14
C LYS A 173 15.40 99.97 6.60
N SER A 174 15.22 98.75 6.11
CA SER A 174 13.90 98.11 6.02
C SER A 174 13.55 97.51 7.38
N ILE A 175 12.48 98.05 7.97
CA ILE A 175 11.76 97.57 9.14
C ILE A 175 10.82 96.47 8.64
N GLY A 176 10.89 95.26 9.22
CA GLY A 176 9.87 94.23 8.95
C GLY A 176 10.37 92.80 8.74
N VAL A 177 11.61 92.45 9.11
CA VAL A 177 11.99 91.03 9.24
C VAL A 177 12.21 90.73 10.72
N THR A 178 11.15 90.27 11.38
CA THR A 178 11.21 89.70 12.72
C THR A 178 11.75 88.27 12.60
N SER A 179 13.08 88.12 12.71
CA SER A 179 13.68 86.80 12.96
C SER A 179 13.47 86.46 14.42
N ILE A 180 12.48 85.61 14.71
CA ILE A 180 12.31 85.03 16.05
C ILE A 180 13.26 83.83 16.12
N THR A 181 14.45 84.03 16.67
CA THR A 181 15.27 82.94 17.21
C THR A 181 14.64 82.49 18.52
N VAL A 182 13.86 81.40 18.47
CA VAL A 182 13.33 80.74 19.67
C VAL A 182 14.50 80.00 20.32
N ALA A 183 15.17 80.66 21.27
CA ALA A 183 15.93 79.97 22.31
C ALA A 183 14.90 79.44 23.31
N GLY A 184 14.63 78.13 23.28
CA GLY A 184 13.81 77.48 24.30
C GLY A 184 14.59 77.40 25.60
N GLU A 185 14.35 78.34 26.51
CA GLU A 185 14.67 78.22 27.93
C GLU A 185 13.68 77.21 28.54
N ILE A 186 14.20 76.03 28.91
CA ILE A 186 13.43 74.95 29.53
C ILE A 186 13.43 75.16 31.05
N LEU A 187 12.26 75.48 31.60
CA LEU A 187 11.94 75.18 32.99
C LEU A 187 10.57 74.48 33.03
N GLY A 188 10.58 73.19 33.32
CA GLY A 188 9.44 72.49 33.92
C GLY A 188 8.67 71.51 33.03
N ALA A 189 9.00 70.23 33.27
CA ALA A 189 8.12 69.07 33.22
C ALA A 189 8.00 68.25 31.91
N ALA A 190 8.62 67.06 32.01
CA ALA A 190 8.22 65.76 31.47
C ALA A 190 8.85 65.29 30.15
N ALA A 191 9.36 64.05 30.26
CA ALA A 191 9.74 63.08 29.23
C ALA A 191 11.20 63.11 28.77
N ASP A 192 11.93 62.10 29.25
CA ASP A 192 13.19 61.55 28.75
C ASP A 192 13.24 61.50 27.23
N ASP A 193 14.33 62.01 26.66
CA ASP A 193 15.33 61.21 25.94
C ASP A 193 16.46 62.17 25.50
N HIS A 194 17.70 61.97 25.96
CA HIS A 194 18.91 62.22 25.15
C HIS A 194 20.21 61.83 25.88
N ALA A 195 20.99 61.06 25.13
CA ALA A 195 22.35 60.67 25.37
C ALA A 195 23.37 61.80 25.08
N GLU A 196 24.51 61.65 25.77
CA GLU A 196 25.88 62.05 25.42
C GLU A 196 26.31 63.54 25.42
N GLY A 197 27.29 63.84 26.29
CA GLY A 197 28.51 64.52 25.84
C GLY A 197 29.09 65.68 26.67
N GLY A 198 29.81 65.37 27.76
CA GLY A 198 31.19 65.89 27.96
C GLY A 198 31.46 67.16 28.81
N GLY A 199 31.88 66.93 30.07
CA GLY A 199 32.88 67.71 30.82
C GLY A 199 32.34 68.91 31.63
N GLY A 200 32.50 69.03 32.95
CA GLY A 200 33.18 68.24 33.97
C GLY A 200 33.45 69.17 35.16
N ASP A 201 32.75 68.99 36.28
CA ASP A 201 33.30 69.27 37.62
C ASP A 201 32.50 68.53 38.71
N THR A 202 33.20 67.57 39.31
CA THR A 202 33.13 67.01 40.67
C THR A 202 31.79 66.67 41.37
N THR A 203 31.57 65.35 41.41
CA THR A 203 31.35 64.53 42.62
C THR A 203 30.15 64.81 43.53
N ALA A 204 29.03 64.13 43.24
CA ALA A 204 28.25 63.34 44.22
C ALA A 204 27.06 62.69 43.49
N GLY A 205 27.24 61.51 42.91
CA GLY A 205 26.12 60.79 42.28
C GLY A 205 26.45 59.60 41.39
N ASP A 206 27.72 59.32 41.11
CA ASP A 206 28.11 58.26 40.16
C ASP A 206 28.55 56.95 40.84
N SER A 207 27.86 56.54 41.92
CA SER A 207 28.06 55.22 42.54
C SER A 207 26.92 54.24 42.22
N GLY A 208 26.09 54.58 41.22
CA GLY A 208 25.00 53.73 40.74
C GLY A 208 25.28 53.04 39.41
N TYR A 209 26.34 53.43 38.70
CA TYR A 209 26.56 53.00 37.31
C TYR A 209 27.21 51.62 37.15
N ASP A 210 28.05 51.12 38.07
CA ASP A 210 29.10 50.20 37.60
C ASP A 210 29.00 48.71 37.98
N LEU A 211 27.85 48.22 38.48
CA LEU A 211 27.74 46.78 38.80
C LEU A 211 26.35 46.22 38.50
N ARG A 212 25.28 46.92 38.86
CA ARG A 212 23.91 46.43 38.62
C ARG A 212 23.54 46.44 37.14
N ALA A 213 23.97 47.47 36.40
CA ALA A 213 23.75 47.55 34.96
C ALA A 213 24.54 46.46 34.22
N GLU A 214 25.81 46.25 34.57
CA GLU A 214 26.65 45.17 34.02
C GLU A 214 26.11 43.78 34.40
N THR A 215 25.65 43.58 35.64
CA THR A 215 25.04 42.32 36.10
C THR A 215 23.73 42.05 35.36
N ASN A 216 22.88 43.07 35.17
CA ASN A 216 21.64 42.91 34.42
C ASN A 216 21.91 42.67 32.93
N ALA A 217 22.91 43.32 32.34
CA ALA A 217 23.34 43.07 30.96
C ALA A 217 23.88 41.65 30.80
N PHE A 218 24.73 41.18 31.73
CA PHE A 218 25.25 39.82 31.75
C PHE A 218 24.13 38.78 31.93
N LEU A 219 23.20 39.01 32.86
CA LEU A 219 22.05 38.12 33.06
C LEU A 219 21.11 38.10 31.84
N ALA A 220 20.94 39.23 31.16
CA ALA A 220 20.15 39.29 29.92
C ALA A 220 20.84 38.54 28.78
N GLU A 221 22.16 38.70 28.62
CA GLU A 221 22.95 37.98 27.63
C GLU A 221 22.94 36.47 27.91
N LEU A 222 23.06 36.08 29.17
CA LEU A 222 23.03 34.68 29.62
C LEU A 222 21.62 34.07 29.47
N ALA A 223 20.57 34.81 29.80
CA ALA A 223 19.18 34.37 29.57
C ALA A 223 18.87 34.23 28.07
N LYS A 224 19.40 35.14 27.24
CA LYS A 224 19.30 35.05 25.78
C LYS A 224 20.09 33.85 25.24
N GLY A 225 21.29 33.60 25.77
CA GLY A 225 22.11 32.44 25.43
C GLY A 225 21.40 31.12 25.78
N LEU A 226 20.94 30.97 27.02
CA LEU A 226 20.15 29.81 27.48
C LEU A 226 18.86 29.64 26.68
N SER A 227 18.16 30.73 26.34
CA SER A 227 16.96 30.66 25.52
C SER A 227 17.27 30.19 24.09
N ALA A 228 18.36 30.68 23.50
CA ALA A 228 18.80 30.26 22.17
C ALA A 228 19.24 28.80 22.16
N GLU A 229 20.04 28.38 23.15
CA GLU A 229 20.45 26.98 23.32
C GLU A 229 19.24 26.07 23.54
N ASN A 230 18.28 26.46 24.39
CA ASN A 230 17.04 25.70 24.60
C ASN A 230 16.22 25.56 23.31
N GLU A 231 16.11 26.61 22.49
CA GLU A 231 15.41 26.53 21.19
C GLU A 231 16.14 25.57 20.22
N THR A 232 17.47 25.58 20.21
CA THR A 232 18.26 24.64 19.38
C THR A 232 18.10 23.19 19.85
N LEU A 233 18.13 22.94 21.18
CA LEU A 233 17.91 21.62 21.75
C LEU A 233 16.49 21.13 21.45
N LEU A 234 15.50 22.00 21.58
CA LEU A 234 14.11 21.68 21.30
C LEU A 234 13.91 21.35 19.81
N GLY A 235 14.56 22.09 18.92
CA GLY A 235 14.63 21.77 17.49
C GLY A 235 15.25 20.40 17.23
N LEU A 236 16.40 20.09 17.87
CA LEU A 236 17.03 18.77 17.74
C LEU A 236 16.12 17.65 18.23
N VAL A 237 15.51 17.79 19.42
CA VAL A 237 14.59 16.78 19.95
C VAL A 237 13.42 16.56 18.99
N ARG A 238 12.81 17.62 18.45
CA ARG A 238 11.74 17.52 17.44
C ARG A 238 12.18 16.76 16.19
N THR A 239 13.35 17.09 15.63
CA THR A 239 13.86 16.37 14.45
C THR A 239 14.14 14.90 14.76
N THR A 240 14.63 14.58 15.96
CA THR A 240 14.85 13.18 16.36
C THR A 240 13.55 12.43 16.60
N THR A 241 12.51 13.07 17.16
CA THR A 241 11.18 12.46 17.32
C THR A 241 10.54 12.19 15.96
N GLU A 242 10.62 13.13 15.02
CA GLU A 242 10.11 12.96 13.65
C GLU A 242 10.82 11.81 12.92
N GLN A 243 12.15 11.72 13.01
CA GLN A 243 12.91 10.61 12.42
C GLN A 243 12.56 9.26 13.06
N LEU A 244 12.36 9.22 14.38
CA LEU A 244 11.94 8.00 15.06
C LEU A 244 10.50 7.61 14.66
N TRP A 245 9.60 8.56 14.47
CA TRP A 245 8.25 8.33 13.93
C TRP A 245 8.30 7.72 12.53
N GLU A 246 9.11 8.30 11.64
CA GLU A 246 9.28 7.84 10.27
C GLU A 246 9.84 6.40 10.22
N MET A 247 10.85 6.11 11.05
CA MET A 247 11.45 4.77 11.11
C MET A 247 10.54 3.73 11.77
N SER A 248 9.76 4.11 12.79
CA SER A 248 8.88 3.17 13.49
C SER A 248 7.54 2.97 12.79
N GLY A 249 7.17 3.84 11.84
CA GLY A 249 5.84 3.85 11.23
C GLY A 249 4.72 4.10 12.25
N TRP A 250 5.04 4.81 13.34
CA TRP A 250 4.08 5.08 14.41
C TRP A 250 3.22 6.27 14.00
N ASP A 251 2.00 5.98 13.58
CA ASP A 251 1.04 7.00 13.18
C ASP A 251 0.20 7.43 14.39
N SER A 252 0.51 8.62 14.93
CA SER A 252 -0.25 9.23 16.03
C SER A 252 -1.70 9.53 15.64
N ASP A 253 -2.01 9.55 14.34
CA ASP A 253 -3.32 9.89 13.78
C ASP A 253 -4.45 8.91 14.18
N ASN A 254 -4.09 7.73 14.69
CA ASN A 254 -5.07 6.78 15.24
C ASN A 254 -5.48 7.06 16.70
N THR A 255 -4.80 7.98 17.38
CA THR A 255 -5.09 8.31 18.80
C THR A 255 -5.63 9.72 18.99
N ASN A 256 -5.43 10.63 18.02
CA ASN A 256 -5.83 12.04 18.15
C ASN A 256 -6.43 12.63 16.87
N SER A 257 -7.51 12.00 16.38
CA SER A 257 -8.35 12.56 15.31
C SER A 257 -9.19 13.76 15.79
N ASN A 258 -8.57 14.82 16.33
CA ASN A 258 -9.25 16.11 16.54
C ASN A 258 -8.35 17.35 16.69
N THR A 259 -7.12 17.35 16.22
CA THR A 259 -6.25 18.55 16.22
C THR A 259 -5.82 18.93 14.83
N ASP A 260 -6.82 19.25 14.01
CA ASP A 260 -6.67 20.06 12.81
C ASP A 260 -6.49 21.52 13.24
N ASN A 261 -5.25 21.95 13.44
CA ASN A 261 -4.75 23.29 13.13
C ASN A 261 -3.30 23.46 13.60
N GLY A 262 -2.50 24.06 12.73
CA GLY A 262 -1.05 24.09 12.84
C GLY A 262 -0.46 24.72 14.11
N GLN A 263 0.82 24.41 14.29
CA GLN A 263 1.77 25.20 15.08
C GLN A 263 1.27 25.59 16.49
N ALA A 264 0.67 24.66 17.22
CA ALA A 264 0.51 24.84 18.66
C ALA A 264 1.71 24.19 19.36
N LEU A 265 2.48 25.00 20.09
CA LEU A 265 3.53 24.55 21.01
C LEU A 265 2.97 23.49 21.95
N GLY A 266 3.21 22.22 21.66
CA GLY A 266 3.09 21.18 22.68
C GLY A 266 4.09 21.46 23.79
N SER A 267 3.66 21.39 25.04
CA SER A 267 4.55 21.59 26.18
C SER A 267 5.68 20.53 26.16
N CYS A 268 6.82 20.82 26.80
CA CYS A 268 7.94 19.85 26.89
C CYS A 268 7.48 18.49 27.46
N ALA A 269 6.40 18.48 28.26
CA ALA A 269 5.76 17.28 28.79
C ALA A 269 5.03 16.45 27.72
N GLU A 270 4.40 17.08 26.73
CA GLU A 270 3.74 16.38 25.62
C GLU A 270 4.77 15.72 24.70
N LEU A 271 5.84 16.45 24.36
CA LEU A 271 6.95 15.92 23.57
C LEU A 271 7.64 14.73 24.27
N ALA A 272 7.77 14.78 25.60
CA ALA A 272 8.28 13.66 26.38
C ALA A 272 7.34 12.44 26.34
N GLY A 273 6.03 12.66 26.43
CA GLY A 273 5.02 11.60 26.32
C GLY A 273 5.02 10.94 24.93
N ASP A 274 5.12 11.75 23.88
CA ASP A 274 5.22 11.26 22.50
C ASP A 274 6.50 10.44 22.30
N LEU A 275 7.65 10.92 22.76
CA LEU A 275 8.92 10.20 22.69
C LEU A 275 8.83 8.85 23.44
N GLU A 276 8.22 8.82 24.62
CA GLU A 276 8.05 7.59 25.41
C GLU A 276 7.14 6.59 24.69
N ALA A 277 6.06 7.06 24.05
CA ALA A 277 5.15 6.22 23.28
C ALA A 277 5.82 5.58 22.06
N VAL A 278 6.66 6.33 21.34
CA VAL A 278 7.42 5.84 20.18
C VAL A 278 8.44 4.80 20.60
N VAL A 279 9.18 5.07 21.67
CA VAL A 279 10.18 4.14 22.20
C VAL A 279 9.51 2.85 22.69
N ALA A 280 8.33 2.96 23.31
CA ALA A 280 7.53 1.79 23.68
C ALA A 280 7.03 1.00 22.45
N HIS A 281 6.62 1.69 21.38
CA HIS A 281 6.22 1.07 20.12
C HIS A 281 7.39 0.36 19.44
N MET A 282 8.56 1.00 19.35
CA MET A 282 9.79 0.40 18.82
C MET A 282 10.22 -0.82 19.64
N ARG A 283 10.15 -0.74 20.97
CA ARG A 283 10.41 -1.89 21.84
C ARG A 283 9.44 -3.04 21.53
N THR A 284 8.17 -2.73 21.31
CA THR A 284 7.16 -3.74 20.92
C THR A 284 7.48 -4.37 19.57
N ILE A 285 7.88 -3.59 18.56
CA ILE A 285 8.28 -4.11 17.24
C ILE A 285 9.52 -5.01 17.38
N LEU A 286 10.56 -4.54 18.09
CA LEU A 286 11.82 -5.27 18.26
C LEU A 286 11.69 -6.51 19.14
N THR A 287 10.67 -6.56 20.02
CA THR A 287 10.35 -7.75 20.82
C THR A 287 9.27 -8.62 20.19
N ASN A 288 8.71 -8.23 19.04
CA ASN A 288 7.71 -9.03 18.36
C ASN A 288 8.42 -10.22 17.68
N PRO A 289 8.00 -11.47 17.95
CA PRO A 289 8.60 -12.67 17.34
C PRO A 289 8.45 -12.75 15.81
N SER A 290 7.72 -11.81 15.19
CA SER A 290 7.63 -11.66 13.73
C SER A 290 8.78 -10.85 13.11
N PHE A 291 9.64 -10.20 13.91
CA PHE A 291 10.79 -9.46 13.39
C PHE A 291 11.92 -10.43 13.08
N VAL A 292 11.99 -10.86 11.83
CA VAL A 292 13.02 -11.76 11.29
C VAL A 292 14.17 -10.90 10.74
N PRO A 293 15.42 -11.12 11.19
CA PRO A 293 16.58 -10.42 10.63
C PRO A 293 16.64 -10.55 9.10
N ILE A 294 17.06 -9.49 8.42
CA ILE A 294 17.07 -9.45 6.96
C ILE A 294 17.97 -10.54 6.37
N GLU A 295 19.02 -10.94 7.08
CA GLU A 295 19.90 -12.03 6.69
C GLU A 295 19.17 -13.37 6.64
N GLU A 296 18.26 -13.64 7.59
CA GLU A 296 17.45 -14.86 7.62
C GLU A 296 16.39 -14.83 6.50
N VAL A 297 15.86 -13.66 6.17
CA VAL A 297 14.96 -13.49 5.01
C VAL A 297 15.70 -13.81 3.70
N VAL A 298 16.91 -13.27 3.51
CA VAL A 298 17.72 -13.53 2.30
C VAL A 298 18.05 -15.02 2.17
N VAL A 299 18.45 -15.69 3.26
CA VAL A 299 18.71 -17.15 3.25
C VAL A 299 17.45 -17.95 2.90
N ARG A 300 16.28 -17.55 3.42
CA ARG A 300 15.00 -18.19 3.07
C ARG A 300 14.63 -17.94 1.60
N GLU A 301 14.85 -16.73 1.09
CA GLU A 301 14.59 -16.41 -0.31
C GLU A 301 15.49 -17.21 -1.25
N ASP A 302 16.78 -17.36 -0.94
CA ASP A 302 17.71 -18.19 -1.72
C ASP A 302 17.28 -19.67 -1.73
N GLU A 303 16.86 -20.19 -0.58
CA GLU A 303 16.38 -21.58 -0.50
C GLU A 303 15.05 -21.76 -1.25
N ILE A 304 14.14 -20.79 -1.19
CA ILE A 304 12.90 -20.80 -2.00
C ILE A 304 13.24 -20.81 -3.49
N HIS A 305 14.20 -19.99 -3.95
CA HIS A 305 14.64 -19.99 -5.34
C HIS A 305 15.25 -21.34 -5.74
N ARG A 306 16.15 -21.89 -4.92
CA ARG A 306 16.73 -23.22 -5.17
C ARG A 306 15.66 -24.31 -5.26
N LEU A 307 14.68 -24.29 -4.37
CA LEU A 307 13.58 -25.25 -4.38
C LEU A 307 12.70 -25.07 -5.63
N ARG A 308 12.40 -23.84 -6.04
CA ARG A 308 11.66 -23.56 -7.29
C ARG A 308 12.39 -24.09 -8.51
N ASP A 309 13.70 -23.84 -8.63
CA ASP A 309 14.52 -24.36 -9.72
C ASP A 309 14.56 -25.89 -9.72
N GLY A 310 14.63 -26.51 -8.54
CA GLY A 310 14.58 -27.96 -8.39
C GLY A 310 13.24 -28.54 -8.82
N TRP A 311 12.14 -27.87 -8.47
CA TRP A 311 10.79 -28.23 -8.90
C TRP A 311 10.60 -28.11 -10.41
N GLU A 312 11.08 -27.03 -11.03
CA GLU A 312 11.00 -26.84 -12.48
C GLU A 312 11.81 -27.91 -13.25
N LYS A 313 12.99 -28.27 -12.74
CA LYS A 313 13.78 -29.39 -13.27
C LYS A 313 13.07 -30.73 -13.13
N MET A 314 12.36 -30.97 -12.03
CA MET A 314 11.55 -32.17 -11.87
C MET A 314 10.34 -32.17 -12.80
N GLU A 315 9.67 -31.03 -12.97
CA GLU A 315 8.51 -30.89 -13.87
C GLU A 315 8.91 -31.14 -15.33
N THR A 316 10.02 -30.54 -15.78
CA THR A 316 10.56 -30.74 -17.13
C THR A 316 10.91 -32.20 -17.37
N ARG A 317 11.63 -32.85 -16.44
CA ARG A 317 11.93 -34.29 -16.50
C ARG A 317 10.68 -35.16 -16.52
N TRP A 318 9.67 -34.83 -15.71
CA TRP A 318 8.40 -35.54 -15.71
C TRP A 318 7.67 -35.40 -17.04
N ARG A 319 7.65 -34.19 -17.62
CA ARG A 319 7.04 -33.93 -18.93
C ARG A 319 7.74 -34.72 -20.03
N GLU A 320 9.07 -34.78 -20.02
CA GLU A 320 9.87 -35.62 -20.93
C GLU A 320 9.55 -37.10 -20.77
N ALA A 321 9.47 -37.61 -19.53
CA ALA A 321 9.12 -39.00 -19.25
C ALA A 321 7.70 -39.35 -19.76
N VAL A 322 6.72 -38.46 -19.56
CA VAL A 322 5.37 -38.62 -20.10
C VAL A 322 5.38 -38.65 -21.62
N HIS A 323 6.11 -37.73 -22.28
CA HIS A 323 6.26 -37.75 -23.73
C HIS A 323 6.90 -39.04 -24.26
N LEU A 324 7.88 -39.60 -23.54
CA LEU A 324 8.49 -40.89 -23.89
C LEU A 324 7.49 -42.04 -23.77
N ILE A 325 6.73 -42.11 -22.68
CA ILE A 325 5.69 -43.13 -22.47
C ILE A 325 4.60 -43.03 -23.55
N ASP A 326 4.16 -41.82 -23.89
CA ASP A 326 3.20 -41.59 -24.96
C ASP A 326 3.75 -41.99 -26.34
N GLY A 327 5.02 -41.67 -26.61
CA GLY A 327 5.71 -42.11 -27.82
C GLY A 327 5.79 -43.63 -27.92
N TRP A 328 6.08 -44.31 -26.80
CA TRP A 328 6.10 -45.77 -26.72
C TRP A 328 4.72 -46.38 -26.93
N ARG A 329 3.68 -45.81 -26.31
CA ARG A 329 2.30 -46.24 -26.50
C ARG A 329 1.90 -46.15 -27.98
N ARG A 330 2.21 -45.04 -28.65
CA ARG A 330 1.93 -44.86 -30.09
C ARG A 330 2.71 -45.86 -30.95
N ARG A 331 3.99 -46.11 -30.66
CA ARG A 331 4.81 -47.09 -31.39
C ARG A 331 4.33 -48.53 -31.21
N MET A 332 3.89 -48.91 -30.00
CA MET A 332 3.27 -50.23 -29.77
C MET A 332 1.96 -50.37 -30.53
N GLN A 333 1.12 -49.33 -30.57
CA GLN A 333 -0.12 -49.33 -31.34
C GLN A 333 0.13 -49.44 -32.86
N ALA A 334 1.20 -48.83 -33.38
CA ALA A 334 1.50 -48.83 -34.81
C ALA A 334 2.28 -50.07 -35.29
N SER A 335 3.22 -50.60 -34.48
CA SER A 335 4.13 -51.67 -34.91
C SER A 335 3.85 -53.04 -34.27
N GLY A 336 3.04 -53.10 -33.21
CA GLY A 336 2.72 -54.33 -32.48
C GLY A 336 3.90 -54.98 -31.75
N ARG A 337 5.11 -54.41 -31.81
CA ARG A 337 6.29 -54.94 -31.12
C ARG A 337 6.43 -54.34 -29.71
N PRO A 338 6.70 -55.17 -28.69
CA PRO A 338 6.96 -54.68 -27.34
C PRO A 338 8.26 -53.87 -27.30
N VAL A 339 8.31 -52.85 -26.42
CA VAL A 339 9.47 -51.97 -26.24
C VAL A 339 10.63 -52.76 -25.63
N ASN A 340 11.81 -52.69 -26.24
CA ASN A 340 13.00 -53.41 -25.78
C ASN A 340 13.72 -52.65 -24.65
N VAL A 341 14.44 -53.36 -23.78
CA VAL A 341 15.14 -52.78 -22.61
C VAL A 341 16.23 -51.78 -23.02
N GLU A 342 16.81 -51.93 -24.22
CA GLU A 342 17.77 -50.99 -24.81
C GLU A 342 17.11 -49.67 -25.23
N ASP A 343 15.86 -49.70 -25.71
CA ASP A 343 15.09 -48.49 -26.04
C ASP A 343 14.69 -47.72 -24.77
N LEU A 344 14.41 -48.45 -23.69
CA LEU A 344 14.19 -47.88 -22.35
C LEU A 344 15.45 -47.17 -21.83
N LYS A 345 16.64 -47.79 -21.97
CA LYS A 345 17.92 -47.17 -21.58
C LYS A 345 18.23 -45.91 -22.41
N MET A 346 18.00 -45.96 -23.72
CA MET A 346 18.25 -44.83 -24.61
C MET A 346 17.27 -43.67 -24.37
N GLY A 347 16.01 -43.96 -24.03
CA GLY A 347 14.99 -42.95 -23.74
C GLY A 347 15.15 -42.27 -22.38
N LEU A 348 15.52 -43.02 -21.34
CA LEU A 348 15.62 -42.48 -19.98
C LEU A 348 16.92 -41.71 -19.70
N ARG A 349 17.92 -41.74 -20.60
CA ARG A 349 19.26 -41.13 -20.40
C ARG A 349 19.72 -41.25 -18.93
N LEU A 350 19.63 -42.47 -18.39
CA LEU A 350 20.18 -42.84 -17.10
C LEU A 350 21.70 -42.92 -17.18
#